data_AF-I4BVS5-F1
#
_entry.id   AF-I4BVS5-F1
#
_cell.length_a   1.000
_cell.length_b   1.000
_cell.length_c   1.000
_cell.angle_alpha   90.00
_cell.angle_beta   90.00
_cell.angle_gamma   90.00
#
_symmetry.space_group_name_H-M   'P 1'
#
loop_
_entity.id
_entity.type
_entity.pdbx_description
1 polymer ?
#
loop_
_entity_poly.entity_id
_entity_poly.type
_entity_poly.pdbx_seq_one_letter_code
_entity_poly.pdbx_strand_id
1 'polypeptide(L)'
;MSKEVFEDIYLEPLGEAEFVSLIPKLGFKVIKSGETLKSPPNLAANKVEIALRLNVVKNGYVALPLQAEGYDLDDAIKKFEGEKLLCPVGEALKVRKSYFDIDKVPLFQEFANLKTEDEIVEFANKYGTLQGKTSILVSLSTKSGVVYLESVSDWACEINLVRGALKLIEIYGNSSWGSDLKVIEVGKGGGLYNIEGTSFCVEGPPPKTGVDEGVFRLLLVRFFNGQLREHQSYPGYGFDSTGHFTSAIYPTNLASVIWLQLAQSFFGDAPNERMAKRCVRCGQWGKKDDMRKRRKGEYRGKYYHKRCYESFKKQNQRERKAEQEGRPLKKRRRKQFLIDSF
;
A
#
# COMPACT_ATOMS: atom_id res chain seq x y z
N MET A 1 -1.74 44.11 17.10
CA MET A 1 -0.97 43.32 16.12
C MET A 1 -0.81 41.93 16.69
N SER A 2 -1.63 40.99 16.22
CA SER A 2 -1.60 39.59 16.65
C SER A 2 -0.26 38.98 16.27
N LYS A 3 0.40 38.35 17.25
CA LYS A 3 1.43 37.36 16.99
C LYS A 3 0.74 36.17 16.33
N GLU A 4 0.51 36.25 15.03
CA GLU A 4 0.48 35.06 14.19
C GLU A 4 1.91 34.51 14.25
N VAL A 5 2.15 33.71 15.29
CA VAL A 5 3.19 32.71 15.26
C VAL A 5 2.88 31.93 14.00
N PHE A 6 3.67 32.15 12.95
CA PHE A 6 3.77 31.21 11.84
C PHE A 6 3.81 29.84 12.51
N GLU A 7 2.75 29.05 12.37
CA GLU A 7 2.78 27.65 12.79
C GLU A 7 3.95 27.07 12.02
N ASP A 8 5.09 26.98 12.69
CA ASP A 8 6.33 26.47 12.14
C ASP A 8 5.94 25.16 11.48
N ILE A 9 5.95 25.20 10.16
CA ILE A 9 5.74 24.06 9.28
C ILE A 9 6.98 23.21 9.55
N TYR A 10 6.95 22.45 10.64
CA TYR A 10 8.03 21.58 11.07
C TYR A 10 8.22 20.57 9.96
N LEU A 11 9.19 20.88 9.10
CA LEU A 11 9.77 20.01 8.10
C LEU A 11 10.04 18.67 8.77
N GLU A 12 9.50 17.61 8.18
CA GLU A 12 9.57 16.27 8.75
C GLU A 12 11.04 15.92 9.02
N PRO A 13 11.38 15.30 10.16
CA PRO A 13 12.72 14.75 10.35
C PRO A 13 12.97 13.69 9.29
N LEU A 14 13.72 14.10 8.28
CA LEU A 14 14.08 13.33 7.12
C LEU A 14 14.93 12.12 7.55
N GLY A 15 14.47 10.92 7.19
CA GLY A 15 15.11 9.66 7.58
C GLY A 15 14.40 8.88 8.69
N GLU A 16 13.42 9.48 9.37
CA GLU A 16 12.62 8.73 10.35
C GLU A 16 11.67 7.75 9.66
N ALA A 17 11.44 6.59 10.26
CA ALA A 17 10.49 5.60 9.79
C ALA A 17 9.04 6.02 10.12
N GLU A 18 8.70 7.27 9.79
CA GLU A 18 7.39 7.89 10.03
C GLU A 18 6.88 8.67 8.82
N PHE A 19 5.57 8.85 8.75
CA PHE A 19 4.84 9.65 7.78
C PHE A 19 3.70 10.41 8.47
N VAL A 20 3.21 11.47 7.83
CA VAL A 20 2.04 12.21 8.30
C VAL A 20 0.77 11.60 7.71
N SER A 21 -0.21 11.34 8.55
CA SER A 21 -1.55 10.91 8.17
C SER A 21 -2.61 11.93 8.59
N LEU A 22 -3.68 12.03 7.81
CA LEU A 22 -4.90 12.75 8.16
C LEU A 22 -5.96 11.74 8.60
N ILE A 23 -6.36 11.81 9.87
CA ILE A 23 -7.27 10.85 10.49
C ILE A 23 -8.48 11.60 11.06
N PRO A 24 -9.71 11.15 10.80
CA PRO A 24 -10.88 11.71 11.46
C PRO A 24 -10.87 11.40 12.96
N LYS A 25 -11.10 12.42 13.80
CA LYS A 25 -11.06 12.31 15.26
C LYS A 25 -11.98 11.22 15.83
N LEU A 26 -13.13 10.99 15.20
CA LEU A 26 -14.10 9.97 15.62
C LEU A 26 -14.06 8.73 14.71
N GLY A 27 -13.06 8.63 13.83
CA GLY A 27 -12.92 7.52 12.89
C GLY A 27 -13.79 7.65 11.65
N PHE A 28 -13.83 6.56 10.89
CA PHE A 28 -14.66 6.37 9.72
C PHE A 28 -15.91 5.58 10.10
N LYS A 29 -17.04 6.01 9.53
CA LYS A 29 -18.30 5.30 9.54
C LYS A 29 -18.58 4.79 8.13
N VAL A 30 -18.99 3.53 8.03
CA VAL A 30 -19.46 2.97 6.77
C VAL A 30 -20.86 3.51 6.48
N ILE A 31 -21.04 4.12 5.31
CA ILE A 31 -22.34 4.56 4.78
C ILE A 31 -22.58 3.94 3.41
N LYS A 32 -23.80 4.05 2.89
CA LYS A 32 -24.11 3.57 1.53
C LYS A 32 -23.95 4.70 0.51
N SER A 33 -23.51 4.36 -0.68
CA SER A 33 -23.59 5.23 -1.85
C SER A 33 -25.04 5.66 -2.08
N GLY A 34 -25.24 6.95 -2.39
CA GLY A 34 -26.55 7.60 -2.49
C GLY A 34 -27.11 8.14 -1.16
N GLU A 35 -26.48 7.84 -0.02
CA GLU A 35 -26.92 8.38 1.28
C GLU A 35 -26.72 9.90 1.32
N THR A 36 -27.72 10.62 1.88
CA THR A 36 -27.67 12.08 2.01
C THR A 36 -27.11 12.48 3.38
N LEU A 37 -26.00 13.21 3.36
CA LEU A 37 -25.35 13.81 4.51
C LEU A 37 -25.91 15.21 4.77
N LYS A 38 -26.12 15.53 6.04
CA LYS A 38 -26.56 16.89 6.47
C LYS A 38 -25.49 17.95 6.23
N SER A 39 -24.22 17.56 6.29
CA SER A 39 -23.06 18.43 6.14
C SER A 39 -21.94 17.67 5.44
N PRO A 40 -21.03 18.35 4.72
CA PRO A 40 -19.89 17.69 4.12
C PRO A 40 -18.92 17.20 5.21
N PRO A 41 -18.16 16.12 4.96
CA PRO A 41 -17.14 15.66 5.88
C PRO A 41 -15.97 16.65 5.96
N ASN A 42 -15.41 16.81 7.16
CA ASN A 42 -14.46 17.87 7.48
C ASN A 42 -12.99 17.41 7.34
N LEU A 43 -12.64 16.75 6.23
CA LEU A 43 -11.33 16.08 6.10
C LEU A 43 -10.25 16.76 5.27
N ALA A 44 -10.59 17.66 4.36
CA ALA A 44 -9.56 18.28 3.51
C ALA A 44 -9.97 19.57 2.79
N ALA A 45 -11.24 19.98 2.85
CA ALA A 45 -11.66 21.10 2.04
C ALA A 45 -11.30 22.44 2.71
N ASN A 46 -10.75 23.35 1.90
CA ASN A 46 -10.47 24.72 2.31
C ASN A 46 -11.75 25.32 2.91
N LYS A 47 -11.72 25.72 4.17
CA LYS A 47 -12.89 26.24 4.90
C LYS A 47 -13.60 27.36 4.12
N VAL A 48 -12.85 28.14 3.35
CA VAL A 48 -13.37 29.21 2.49
C VAL A 48 -14.15 28.64 1.29
N GLU A 49 -13.64 27.59 0.65
CA GLU A 49 -14.29 26.95 -0.49
C GLU A 49 -15.56 26.19 -0.07
N ILE A 50 -15.52 25.51 1.09
CA ILE A 50 -16.72 24.90 1.68
C ILE A 50 -17.74 25.98 2.03
N ALA A 51 -17.33 27.07 2.68
CA ALA A 51 -18.23 28.16 3.08
C ALA A 51 -18.90 28.84 1.87
N LEU A 52 -18.17 29.04 0.78
CA LEU A 52 -18.71 29.59 -0.47
C LEU A 52 -19.72 28.63 -1.13
N ARG A 53 -19.47 27.31 -1.08
CA ARG A 53 -20.33 26.28 -1.67
C ARG A 53 -21.57 25.95 -0.82
N LEU A 54 -21.48 26.08 0.51
CA LEU A 54 -22.58 25.81 1.45
C LEU A 54 -23.82 26.70 1.23
N ASN A 55 -23.64 27.94 0.77
CA ASN A 55 -24.75 28.88 0.56
C ASN A 55 -25.70 28.48 -0.60
N VAL A 56 -25.27 27.54 -1.46
CA VAL A 56 -26.04 27.11 -2.65
C VAL A 56 -26.78 25.79 -2.40
N VAL A 57 -26.30 24.96 -1.46
CA VAL A 57 -26.82 23.63 -1.20
C VAL A 57 -28.00 23.69 -0.22
N LYS A 58 -29.17 23.24 -0.65
CA LYS A 58 -30.40 23.22 0.19
C LYS A 58 -30.80 21.82 0.63
N ASN A 59 -30.45 20.80 -0.15
CA ASN A 59 -30.95 19.44 0.00
C ASN A 59 -29.91 18.48 0.64
N GLY A 60 -28.84 19.03 1.22
CA GLY A 60 -27.74 18.24 1.78
C GLY A 60 -26.77 17.74 0.70
N TYR A 61 -25.98 16.73 1.07
CA TYR A 61 -24.86 16.22 0.29
C TYR A 61 -25.03 14.74 0.00
N VAL A 62 -25.17 14.36 -1.27
CA VAL A 62 -25.22 12.95 -1.67
C VAL A 62 -23.81 12.37 -1.66
N ALA A 63 -23.60 11.30 -0.91
CA ALA A 63 -22.33 10.59 -0.86
C ALA A 63 -22.21 9.60 -2.02
N LEU A 64 -21.11 9.66 -2.77
CA LEU A 64 -20.80 8.77 -3.88
C LEU A 64 -19.35 8.27 -3.80
N PRO A 65 -19.01 7.13 -4.42
CA PRO A 65 -17.63 6.66 -4.49
C PRO A 65 -16.78 7.54 -5.42
N LEU A 66 -15.47 7.63 -5.21
CA LEU A 66 -14.55 8.43 -6.04
C LEU A 66 -14.66 8.12 -7.55
N GLN A 67 -14.94 6.88 -7.92
CA GLN A 67 -15.09 6.43 -9.31
C GLN A 67 -16.33 7.01 -9.99
N ALA A 68 -17.26 7.56 -9.23
CA ALA A 68 -18.44 8.25 -9.74
C ALA A 68 -18.15 9.70 -10.16
N GLU A 69 -16.92 10.21 -9.95
CA GLU A 69 -16.55 11.54 -10.40
C GLU A 69 -16.70 11.67 -11.93
N GLY A 70 -17.41 12.70 -12.38
CA GLY A 70 -17.72 12.94 -13.79
C GLY A 70 -18.98 12.26 -14.34
N TYR A 71 -19.66 11.42 -13.55
CA TYR A 71 -20.97 10.89 -13.92
C TYR A 71 -22.09 11.89 -13.61
N ASP A 72 -23.19 11.81 -14.34
CA ASP A 72 -24.44 12.45 -13.93
C ASP A 72 -24.91 11.87 -12.58
N LEU A 73 -25.51 12.71 -11.73
CA LEU A 73 -25.87 12.34 -10.36
C LEU A 73 -26.85 11.16 -10.32
N ASP A 74 -27.91 11.19 -11.14
CA ASP A 74 -28.96 10.16 -11.09
C ASP A 74 -28.44 8.82 -11.63
N ASP A 75 -27.57 8.87 -12.64
CA ASP A 75 -26.91 7.70 -13.20
C ASP A 75 -25.87 7.12 -12.23
N ALA A 76 -25.12 7.98 -11.52
CA ALA A 76 -24.14 7.57 -10.53
C ALA A 76 -24.79 6.83 -9.35
N ILE A 77 -25.90 7.36 -8.81
CA ILE A 77 -26.61 6.74 -7.70
C ILE A 77 -27.05 5.32 -8.07
N LYS A 78 -27.59 5.13 -9.29
CA LYS A 78 -28.01 3.82 -9.78
C LYS A 78 -26.83 2.89 -10.04
N LYS A 79 -25.78 3.39 -10.69
CA LYS A 79 -24.60 2.60 -11.08
C LYS A 79 -23.84 2.05 -9.88
N PHE A 80 -23.76 2.84 -8.81
CA PHE A 80 -23.01 2.50 -7.60
C PHE A 80 -23.93 2.16 -6.43
N GLU A 81 -25.14 1.70 -6.70
CA GLU A 81 -26.10 1.31 -5.66
C GLU A 81 -25.54 0.19 -4.79
N GLY A 82 -25.62 0.36 -3.46
CA GLY A 82 -25.13 -0.63 -2.49
C GLY A 82 -23.63 -0.56 -2.20
N GLU A 83 -22.87 0.24 -2.93
CA GLU A 83 -21.46 0.47 -2.66
C GLU A 83 -21.26 1.06 -1.25
N LYS A 84 -20.26 0.56 -0.53
CA LYS A 84 -19.99 0.96 0.85
C LYS A 84 -18.87 1.99 0.90
N LEU A 85 -19.14 3.13 1.50
CA LEU A 85 -18.25 4.28 1.52
C LEU A 85 -17.71 4.53 2.92
N LEU A 86 -16.44 4.90 3.01
CA LEU A 86 -15.79 5.33 4.23
C LEU A 86 -16.07 6.82 4.45
N CYS A 87 -17.10 7.13 5.23
CA CYS A 87 -17.43 8.50 5.61
C CYS A 87 -16.66 8.88 6.88
N PRO A 88 -15.79 9.89 6.82
CA PRO A 88 -15.09 10.30 8.01
C PRO A 88 -15.97 11.09 8.96
N VAL A 89 -15.74 10.93 10.27
CA VAL A 89 -16.54 11.50 11.34
C VAL A 89 -15.66 12.36 12.26
N GLY A 90 -16.09 13.60 12.48
CA GLY A 90 -15.37 14.57 13.30
C GLY A 90 -14.32 15.37 12.52
N GLU A 91 -13.46 16.05 13.26
CA GLU A 91 -12.40 16.91 12.73
C GLU A 91 -11.22 16.10 12.21
N ALA A 92 -10.57 16.56 11.14
CA ALA A 92 -9.30 15.99 10.70
C ALA A 92 -8.18 16.29 11.70
N LEU A 93 -7.47 15.23 12.09
CA LEU A 93 -6.27 15.31 12.90
C LEU A 93 -5.05 14.97 12.04
N LYS A 94 -4.05 15.83 12.07
CA LYS A 94 -2.73 15.56 11.48
C LYS A 94 -1.90 14.78 12.50
N VAL A 95 -1.63 13.50 12.23
CA VAL A 95 -0.97 12.59 13.17
C VAL A 95 0.26 11.96 12.52
N ARG A 96 1.37 11.88 13.25
CA ARG A 96 2.55 11.12 12.81
C ARG A 96 2.32 9.63 13.05
N LYS A 97 2.64 8.81 12.04
CA LYS A 97 2.49 7.35 12.06
C LYS A 97 3.76 6.69 11.61
N SER A 98 4.09 5.53 12.19
CA SER A 98 5.26 4.77 11.78
C SER A 98 4.96 3.91 10.55
N TYR A 99 5.97 3.74 9.70
CA TYR A 99 6.01 2.76 8.61
C TYR A 99 6.05 1.30 9.10
N PHE A 100 6.26 1.08 10.40
CA PHE A 100 6.25 -0.24 11.01
C PHE A 100 5.32 -0.24 12.21
N ASP A 101 4.56 -1.30 12.36
CA ASP A 101 3.74 -1.50 13.55
C ASP A 101 4.60 -1.83 14.79
N ILE A 102 3.93 -2.10 15.91
CA ILE A 102 4.56 -2.50 17.17
C ILE A 102 5.42 -3.75 16.98
N ASP A 103 4.93 -4.71 16.18
CA ASP A 103 5.57 -5.99 15.89
C ASP A 103 6.63 -5.94 14.77
N LYS A 104 6.95 -4.73 14.28
CA LYS A 104 7.94 -4.46 13.24
C LYS A 104 7.58 -5.04 11.87
N VAL A 105 6.29 -5.30 11.65
CA VAL A 105 5.69 -5.61 10.35
C VAL A 105 5.64 -4.31 9.55
N PRO A 106 6.13 -4.28 8.30
CA PRO A 106 6.02 -3.09 7.49
C PRO A 106 4.56 -2.83 7.07
N LEU A 107 4.20 -1.56 6.94
CA LEU A 107 2.85 -1.10 6.62
C LEU A 107 2.26 -1.79 5.38
N PHE A 108 3.04 -1.96 4.31
CA PHE A 108 2.56 -2.65 3.11
C PHE A 108 2.18 -4.12 3.36
N GLN A 109 2.82 -4.80 4.31
CA GLN A 109 2.51 -6.19 4.66
C GLN A 109 1.29 -6.24 5.57
N GLU A 110 1.16 -5.31 6.52
CA GLU A 110 -0.06 -5.16 7.34
C GLU A 110 -1.27 -4.90 6.44
N PHE A 111 -1.15 -3.97 5.49
CA PHE A 111 -2.16 -3.66 4.50
C PHE A 111 -2.53 -4.86 3.60
N ALA A 112 -1.53 -5.57 3.08
CA ALA A 112 -1.78 -6.77 2.27
C ALA A 112 -2.46 -7.91 3.04
N ASN A 113 -2.36 -7.91 4.39
CA ASN A 113 -2.95 -8.95 5.23
C ASN A 113 -4.43 -8.70 5.54
N LEU A 114 -5.00 -7.53 5.22
CA LEU A 114 -6.41 -7.19 5.45
C LEU A 114 -7.34 -8.07 4.59
N LYS A 115 -8.31 -8.74 5.20
CA LYS A 115 -9.20 -9.72 4.58
C LYS A 115 -10.66 -9.29 4.60
N THR A 116 -11.06 -8.50 5.58
CA THR A 116 -12.46 -8.15 5.80
C THR A 116 -12.67 -6.64 5.72
N GLU A 117 -13.93 -6.25 5.50
CA GLU A 117 -14.35 -4.85 5.58
C GLU A 117 -14.07 -4.23 6.95
N ASP A 118 -14.31 -4.98 8.03
CA ASP A 118 -14.03 -4.50 9.38
C ASP A 118 -12.54 -4.20 9.58
N GLU A 119 -11.66 -5.07 9.06
CA GLU A 119 -10.22 -4.87 9.07
C GLU A 119 -9.81 -3.65 8.24
N ILE A 120 -10.47 -3.40 7.09
CA ILE A 120 -10.27 -2.19 6.27
C ILE A 120 -10.63 -0.94 7.08
N VAL A 121 -11.80 -0.92 7.72
CA VAL A 121 -12.27 0.21 8.54
C VAL A 121 -11.34 0.45 9.73
N GLU A 122 -10.90 -0.60 10.42
CA GLU A 122 -9.94 -0.50 11.52
C GLU A 122 -8.60 0.06 11.03
N PHE A 123 -8.11 -0.40 9.89
CA PHE A 123 -6.89 0.11 9.29
C PHE A 123 -7.03 1.59 8.89
N ALA A 124 -8.13 1.99 8.28
CA ALA A 124 -8.44 3.38 7.94
C ALA A 124 -8.51 4.26 9.20
N ASN A 125 -9.14 3.78 10.28
CA ASN A 125 -9.15 4.47 11.57
C ASN A 125 -7.74 4.67 12.15
N LYS A 126 -6.85 3.70 11.93
CA LYS A 126 -5.48 3.73 12.42
C LYS A 126 -4.56 4.60 11.58
N TYR A 127 -4.72 4.61 10.26
CA TYR A 127 -3.75 5.16 9.30
C TYR A 127 -4.30 6.23 8.35
N GLY A 128 -5.59 6.55 8.40
CA GLY A 128 -6.23 7.61 7.62
C GLY A 128 -6.78 7.14 6.28
N THR A 129 -6.98 8.11 5.39
CA THR A 129 -7.51 7.92 4.03
C THR A 129 -6.46 7.33 3.09
N LEU A 130 -6.89 6.45 2.18
CA LEU A 130 -6.04 5.77 1.21
C LEU A 130 -5.47 6.74 0.16
N GLN A 131 -6.35 7.48 -0.51
CA GLN A 131 -6.02 8.43 -1.57
C GLN A 131 -5.87 9.86 -1.08
N GLY A 132 -6.37 10.18 0.13
CA GLY A 132 -6.30 11.54 0.66
C GLY A 132 -7.20 12.54 -0.07
N LYS A 133 -8.10 12.05 -0.93
CA LYS A 133 -9.01 12.86 -1.74
C LYS A 133 -10.40 12.85 -1.12
N THR A 134 -10.92 14.04 -0.84
CA THR A 134 -12.35 14.26 -0.59
C THR A 134 -12.76 15.45 -1.45
N SER A 135 -13.33 15.17 -2.62
CA SER A 135 -13.86 16.22 -3.51
C SER A 135 -15.33 16.44 -3.20
N ILE A 136 -15.72 17.71 -3.17
CA ILE A 136 -17.10 18.13 -2.96
C ILE A 136 -17.52 18.91 -4.21
N LEU A 137 -18.46 18.41 -4.99
CA LEU A 137 -19.06 19.15 -6.10
C LEU A 137 -20.43 19.69 -5.71
N VAL A 138 -20.89 20.75 -6.38
CA VAL A 138 -22.24 21.28 -6.20
C VAL A 138 -23.00 21.05 -7.49
N SER A 139 -24.08 20.27 -7.40
CA SER A 139 -25.01 20.11 -8.52
C SER A 139 -25.93 21.33 -8.57
N LEU A 140 -25.74 22.17 -9.60
CA LEU A 140 -26.54 23.38 -9.79
C LEU A 140 -28.01 23.07 -10.16
N SER A 141 -28.28 21.92 -10.80
CA SER A 141 -29.62 21.49 -11.20
C SER A 141 -30.47 21.04 -10.02
N THR A 142 -29.89 20.28 -9.09
CA THR A 142 -30.61 19.68 -7.96
C THR A 142 -30.50 20.50 -6.67
N LYS A 143 -29.63 21.51 -6.64
CA LYS A 143 -29.24 22.26 -5.42
C LYS A 143 -28.76 21.34 -4.29
N SER A 144 -28.22 20.18 -4.67
CA SER A 144 -27.58 19.23 -3.78
C SER A 144 -26.07 19.33 -3.93
N GLY A 145 -25.35 19.13 -2.83
CA GLY A 145 -23.92 18.84 -2.91
C GLY A 145 -23.72 17.37 -3.26
N VAL A 146 -22.59 17.06 -3.89
CA VAL A 146 -22.11 15.70 -4.09
C VAL A 146 -20.76 15.60 -3.38
N VAL A 147 -20.60 14.59 -2.54
CA VAL A 147 -19.33 14.33 -1.85
C VAL A 147 -18.81 12.99 -2.33
N TYR A 148 -17.58 12.99 -2.85
CA TYR A 148 -16.91 11.78 -3.27
C TYR A 148 -16.03 11.25 -2.13
N LEU A 149 -16.23 9.97 -1.82
CA LEU A 149 -15.59 9.26 -0.72
C LEU A 149 -14.91 7.99 -1.23
N GLU A 150 -13.88 7.56 -0.51
CA GLU A 150 -13.26 6.26 -0.76
C GLU A 150 -14.27 5.14 -0.45
N SER A 151 -14.33 4.14 -1.33
CA SER A 151 -15.15 2.97 -1.13
C SER A 151 -14.35 1.83 -0.49
N VAL A 152 -15.04 0.89 0.15
CA VAL A 152 -14.42 -0.35 0.63
C VAL A 152 -13.89 -1.18 -0.55
N SER A 153 -14.54 -1.13 -1.71
CA SER A 153 -14.05 -1.83 -2.90
C SER A 153 -12.75 -1.24 -3.45
N ASP A 154 -12.55 0.08 -3.36
CA ASP A 154 -11.29 0.75 -3.72
C ASP A 154 -10.13 0.24 -2.89
N TRP A 155 -10.37 0.17 -1.58
CA TRP A 155 -9.42 -0.38 -0.63
C TRP A 155 -9.12 -1.85 -0.95
N ALA A 156 -10.14 -2.66 -1.23
CA ALA A 156 -9.95 -4.07 -1.61
C ALA A 156 -9.15 -4.23 -2.91
N CYS A 157 -9.40 -3.39 -3.91
CA CYS A 157 -8.62 -3.35 -5.15
C CYS A 157 -7.14 -3.04 -4.87
N GLU A 158 -6.87 -2.01 -4.07
CA GLU A 158 -5.51 -1.61 -3.70
C GLU A 158 -4.78 -2.70 -2.88
N ILE A 159 -5.47 -3.32 -1.92
CA ILE A 159 -4.94 -4.48 -1.16
C ILE A 159 -4.52 -5.60 -2.10
N ASN A 160 -5.35 -5.89 -3.11
CA ASN A 160 -5.05 -6.93 -4.11
C ASN A 160 -3.88 -6.56 -5.02
N LEU A 161 -3.72 -5.28 -5.39
CA LEU A 161 -2.54 -4.80 -6.12
C LEU A 161 -1.26 -5.00 -5.30
N VAL A 162 -1.27 -4.66 -4.02
CA VAL A 162 -0.13 -4.86 -3.12
C VAL A 162 0.18 -6.36 -2.95
N ARG A 163 -0.83 -7.22 -2.83
CA ARG A 163 -0.64 -8.68 -2.82
C ARG A 163 0.00 -9.18 -4.12
N GLY A 164 -0.46 -8.70 -5.27
CA GLY A 164 0.12 -8.98 -6.57
C GLY A 164 1.60 -8.60 -6.62
N ALA A 165 1.96 -7.42 -6.12
CA ALA A 165 3.34 -6.94 -6.02
C ALA A 165 4.21 -7.88 -5.16
N LEU A 166 3.72 -8.28 -3.98
CA LEU A 166 4.42 -9.21 -3.10
C LEU A 166 4.64 -10.57 -3.76
N LYS A 167 3.67 -11.03 -4.56
CA LYS A 167 3.78 -12.27 -5.33
C LYS A 167 4.82 -12.17 -6.45
N LEU A 168 4.84 -11.07 -7.21
CA LEU A 168 5.88 -10.82 -8.21
C LEU A 168 7.29 -10.80 -7.58
N ILE A 169 7.45 -10.17 -6.40
CA ILE A 169 8.73 -10.14 -5.68
C ILE A 169 9.13 -11.55 -5.22
N GLU A 170 8.16 -12.37 -4.80
CA GLU A 170 8.42 -13.77 -4.49
C GLU A 170 8.94 -14.53 -5.72
N ILE A 171 8.26 -14.41 -6.85
CA ILE A 171 8.64 -15.06 -8.11
C ILE A 171 10.04 -14.65 -8.54
N TYR A 172 10.37 -13.35 -8.42
CA TYR A 172 11.72 -12.84 -8.64
C TYR A 172 12.74 -13.55 -7.76
N GLY A 173 12.45 -13.62 -6.45
CA GLY A 173 13.34 -14.19 -5.45
C GLY A 173 13.57 -15.70 -5.59
N ASN A 174 12.59 -16.40 -6.18
CA ASN A 174 12.62 -17.85 -6.42
C ASN A 174 13.13 -18.21 -7.82
N SER A 175 13.32 -17.23 -8.70
CA SER A 175 13.65 -17.43 -10.11
C SER A 175 12.67 -18.34 -10.86
N SER A 176 11.38 -18.19 -10.54
CA SER A 176 10.29 -19.04 -11.06
C SER A 176 9.41 -18.34 -12.08
N TRP A 177 9.85 -17.21 -12.65
CA TRP A 177 9.07 -16.43 -13.63
C TRP A 177 8.64 -17.22 -14.87
N GLY A 178 9.41 -18.24 -15.28
CA GLY A 178 9.05 -19.08 -16.43
C GLY A 178 7.95 -20.12 -16.14
N SER A 179 7.68 -20.43 -14.88
CA SER A 179 6.59 -21.33 -14.46
C SER A 179 5.39 -20.56 -13.91
N ASP A 180 5.66 -19.51 -13.14
CA ASP A 180 4.67 -18.83 -12.30
C ASP A 180 4.00 -17.64 -13.01
N LEU A 181 4.49 -17.21 -14.18
CA LEU A 181 3.78 -16.24 -15.04
C LEU A 181 3.37 -16.88 -16.35
N LYS A 182 2.08 -16.76 -16.68
CA LYS A 182 1.49 -17.24 -17.93
C LYS A 182 1.05 -16.06 -18.76
N VAL A 183 1.50 -16.01 -20.01
CA VAL A 183 1.09 -14.99 -20.96
C VAL A 183 -0.34 -15.28 -21.40
N ILE A 184 -1.26 -14.35 -21.16
CA ILE A 184 -2.68 -14.47 -21.56
C ILE A 184 -2.85 -13.84 -22.95
N GLU A 185 -2.33 -12.65 -23.13
CA GLU A 185 -2.52 -11.85 -24.34
C GLU A 185 -1.20 -11.14 -24.71
N VAL A 186 -0.94 -11.01 -26.01
CA VAL A 186 0.19 -10.25 -26.55
C VAL A 186 -0.31 -9.27 -27.59
N GLY A 187 -0.15 -7.99 -27.32
CA GLY A 187 -0.37 -6.90 -28.25
C GLY A 187 0.94 -6.31 -28.77
N LYS A 188 0.85 -5.40 -29.74
CA LYS A 188 2.04 -4.72 -30.31
C LYS A 188 2.82 -3.88 -29.28
N GLY A 189 2.15 -3.39 -28.23
CA GLY A 189 2.74 -2.52 -27.20
C GLY A 189 3.01 -3.18 -25.85
N GLY A 190 2.52 -4.39 -25.62
CA GLY A 190 2.52 -5.01 -24.29
C GLY A 190 1.95 -6.42 -24.29
N GLY A 191 1.97 -7.05 -23.13
CA GLY A 191 1.30 -8.32 -22.88
C GLY A 191 0.60 -8.32 -21.54
N LEU A 192 -0.46 -9.12 -21.43
CA LEU A 192 -1.15 -9.37 -20.17
C LEU A 192 -0.67 -10.72 -19.61
N TYR A 193 -0.27 -10.70 -18.35
CA TYR A 193 0.33 -11.84 -17.67
C TYR A 193 -0.53 -12.27 -16.49
N ASN A 194 -0.95 -13.53 -16.46
CA ASN A 194 -1.56 -14.14 -15.28
C ASN A 194 -0.46 -14.58 -14.31
N ILE A 195 -0.66 -14.32 -13.02
CA ILE A 195 0.21 -14.85 -11.97
C ILE A 195 -0.40 -16.13 -11.42
N GLU A 196 0.34 -17.24 -11.50
CA GLU A 196 -0.12 -18.54 -11.04
C GLU A 196 -0.49 -18.53 -9.54
N GLY A 197 -1.66 -19.07 -9.24
CA GLY A 197 -2.22 -19.08 -7.88
C GLY A 197 -2.85 -17.76 -7.47
N THR A 198 -3.16 -16.86 -8.41
CA THR A 198 -3.91 -15.63 -8.15
C THR A 198 -4.95 -15.40 -9.24
N SER A 199 -5.97 -14.60 -8.97
CA SER A 199 -6.88 -14.03 -9.97
C SER A 199 -6.32 -12.79 -10.66
N PHE A 200 -5.09 -12.40 -10.31
CA PHE A 200 -4.51 -11.12 -10.66
C PHE A 200 -3.70 -11.19 -11.95
N CYS A 201 -3.96 -10.24 -12.84
CA CYS A 201 -3.24 -10.07 -14.10
C CYS A 201 -2.39 -8.80 -14.05
N VAL A 202 -1.22 -8.85 -14.67
CA VAL A 202 -0.29 -7.72 -14.74
C VAL A 202 0.02 -7.40 -16.19
N GLU A 203 -0.04 -6.12 -16.54
CA GLU A 203 0.43 -5.64 -17.83
C GLU A 203 1.95 -5.50 -17.84
N GLY A 204 2.57 -5.94 -18.91
CA GLY A 204 4.02 -5.95 -19.07
C GLY A 204 4.48 -5.71 -20.51
N PRO A 205 5.80 -5.74 -20.76
CA PRO A 205 6.34 -5.71 -22.12
C PRO A 205 5.86 -6.96 -22.91
N PRO A 206 5.82 -6.93 -24.25
CA PRO A 206 5.46 -8.11 -25.03
C PRO A 206 6.57 -9.19 -24.93
N PRO A 207 6.24 -10.45 -24.60
CA PRO A 207 7.21 -11.54 -24.54
C PRO A 207 7.50 -12.08 -25.95
N LYS A 208 8.77 -12.43 -26.24
CA LYS A 208 9.15 -12.97 -27.57
C LYS A 208 8.94 -14.48 -27.69
N THR A 209 9.39 -15.25 -26.70
CA THR A 209 9.36 -16.73 -26.69
C THR A 209 9.05 -17.31 -25.31
N GLY A 210 8.50 -16.48 -24.41
CA GLY A 210 8.25 -16.80 -23.00
C GLY A 210 8.66 -15.67 -22.07
N VAL A 211 8.52 -15.90 -20.77
CA VAL A 211 8.98 -14.95 -19.74
C VAL A 211 10.40 -15.32 -19.33
N ASP A 212 11.38 -14.56 -19.78
CA ASP A 212 12.75 -14.63 -19.28
C ASP A 212 12.99 -13.63 -18.14
N GLU A 213 14.19 -13.65 -17.55
CA GLU A 213 14.53 -12.73 -16.46
C GLU A 213 14.46 -11.26 -16.87
N GLY A 214 14.88 -10.94 -18.10
CA GLY A 214 14.89 -9.56 -18.61
C GLY A 214 13.48 -9.01 -18.78
N VAL A 215 12.60 -9.79 -19.41
CA VAL A 215 11.16 -9.50 -19.54
C VAL A 215 10.54 -9.32 -18.15
N PHE A 216 10.83 -10.22 -17.22
CA PHE A 216 10.26 -10.17 -15.88
C PHE A 216 10.73 -8.97 -15.06
N ARG A 217 12.03 -8.62 -15.13
CA ARG A 217 12.56 -7.41 -14.50
C ARG A 217 11.91 -6.15 -15.06
N LEU A 218 11.70 -6.08 -16.37
CA LEU A 218 11.03 -4.95 -17.01
C LEU A 218 9.55 -4.86 -16.61
N LEU A 219 8.86 -6.00 -16.50
CA LEU A 219 7.49 -6.08 -15.97
C LEU A 219 7.43 -5.52 -14.55
N LEU A 220 8.31 -5.96 -13.65
CA LEU A 220 8.40 -5.46 -12.27
C LEU A 220 8.59 -3.94 -12.23
N VAL A 221 9.54 -3.42 -13.00
CA VAL A 221 9.81 -1.97 -13.05
C VAL A 221 8.59 -1.21 -13.58
N ARG A 222 7.95 -1.68 -14.65
CA ARG A 222 6.73 -1.05 -15.19
C ARG A 222 5.59 -1.06 -14.18
N PHE A 223 5.39 -2.18 -13.50
CA PHE A 223 4.36 -2.33 -12.48
C PHE A 223 4.55 -1.32 -11.35
N PHE A 224 5.73 -1.28 -10.72
CA PHE A 224 6.03 -0.33 -9.64
C PHE A 224 5.95 1.13 -10.11
N ASN A 225 6.46 1.44 -11.30
CA ASN A 225 6.37 2.80 -11.85
C ASN A 225 4.92 3.22 -12.13
N GLY A 226 4.06 2.29 -12.53
CA GLY A 226 2.62 2.54 -12.70
C GLY A 226 1.99 2.95 -11.37
N GLN A 227 2.20 2.14 -10.33
CA GLN A 227 1.66 2.38 -8.99
C GLN A 227 2.19 3.68 -8.36
N LEU A 228 3.50 3.97 -8.47
CA LEU A 228 4.09 5.20 -7.95
C LEU A 228 3.67 6.46 -8.75
N ARG A 229 3.24 6.31 -10.01
CA ARG A 229 2.71 7.42 -10.81
C ARG A 229 1.27 7.74 -10.42
N GLU A 230 0.46 6.71 -10.18
CA GLU A 230 -0.91 6.83 -9.72
C GLU A 230 -0.97 7.45 -8.33
N HIS A 231 -0.12 6.96 -7.43
CA HIS A 231 -0.01 7.42 -6.04
C HIS A 231 1.16 8.39 -5.88
N GLN A 232 0.96 9.62 -6.35
CA GLN A 232 2.00 10.63 -6.42
C GLN A 232 2.71 10.87 -5.08
N SER A 233 4.04 10.94 -5.15
CA SER A 233 4.91 11.45 -4.09
C SER A 233 5.72 12.61 -4.66
N TYR A 234 6.14 13.57 -3.84
CA TYR A 234 6.90 14.74 -4.30
C TYR A 234 8.27 14.81 -3.63
N PRO A 235 9.31 15.29 -4.33
CA PRO A 235 10.56 15.62 -3.68
C PRO A 235 10.36 16.85 -2.78
N GLY A 236 10.91 16.80 -1.58
CA GLY A 236 10.97 17.94 -0.68
C GLY A 236 12.31 18.02 0.01
N TYR A 237 12.58 19.18 0.61
CA TYR A 237 13.83 19.49 1.27
C TYR A 237 13.55 19.93 2.70
N GLY A 238 14.44 19.59 3.62
CA GLY A 238 14.34 20.04 5.00
C GLY A 238 15.65 19.81 5.75
N PHE A 239 15.55 19.75 7.06
CA PHE A 239 16.68 19.57 7.96
C PHE A 239 16.56 18.23 8.69
N ASP A 240 17.67 17.52 8.86
CA ASP A 240 17.70 16.38 9.77
C ASP A 240 17.80 16.83 11.24
N SER A 241 17.80 15.87 12.18
CA SER A 241 17.93 16.14 13.62
C SER A 241 19.27 16.79 14.00
N THR A 242 20.24 16.83 13.08
CA THR A 242 21.55 17.47 13.25
C THR A 242 21.64 18.84 12.55
N GLY A 243 20.56 19.29 11.89
CA GLY A 243 20.49 20.58 11.20
C GLY A 243 21.06 20.58 9.78
N HIS A 244 21.39 19.42 9.19
CA HIS A 244 21.89 19.35 7.82
C HIS A 244 20.74 19.38 6.81
N PHE A 245 20.96 20.08 5.68
CA PHE A 245 20.05 20.01 4.54
C PHE A 245 19.98 18.59 4.01
N THR A 246 18.76 18.12 3.76
CA THR A 246 18.53 16.81 3.17
C THR A 246 17.29 16.83 2.29
N SER A 247 17.25 15.90 1.32
CA SER A 247 16.14 15.73 0.40
C SER A 247 15.51 14.36 0.60
N ALA A 248 14.18 14.30 0.51
CA ALA A 248 13.47 13.03 0.45
C ALA A 248 12.23 13.12 -0.44
N ILE A 249 11.68 11.94 -0.71
CA ILE A 249 10.40 11.76 -1.37
C ILE A 249 9.33 11.68 -0.28
N TYR A 250 8.36 12.59 -0.37
CA TYR A 250 7.24 12.70 0.54
C TYR A 250 5.99 12.10 -0.09
N PRO A 251 5.37 11.09 0.56
CA PRO A 251 4.09 10.58 0.11
C PRO A 251 2.99 11.62 0.36
N THR A 252 1.99 11.65 -0.52
CA THR A 252 0.84 12.59 -0.41
C THR A 252 -0.37 11.99 0.30
N ASN A 253 -0.41 10.66 0.41
CA ASN A 253 -1.53 9.89 0.95
C ASN A 253 -1.07 8.49 1.39
N LEU A 254 -1.93 7.71 2.06
CA LEU A 254 -1.56 6.41 2.59
C LEU A 254 -1.16 5.39 1.50
N ALA A 255 -1.79 5.42 0.32
CA ALA A 255 -1.41 4.54 -0.79
C ALA A 255 0.03 4.82 -1.25
N SER A 256 0.41 6.09 -1.40
CA SER A 256 1.78 6.47 -1.75
C SER A 256 2.78 6.09 -0.64
N VAL A 257 2.40 6.17 0.65
CA VAL A 257 3.21 5.64 1.76
C VAL A 257 3.47 4.14 1.59
N ILE A 258 2.41 3.35 1.33
CA ILE A 258 2.48 1.90 1.16
C ILE A 258 3.38 1.52 -0.02
N TRP A 259 3.12 2.11 -1.18
CA TRP A 259 3.87 1.83 -2.40
C TRP A 259 5.32 2.30 -2.34
N LEU A 260 5.57 3.47 -1.78
CA LEU A 260 6.93 3.99 -1.60
C LEU A 260 7.73 3.09 -0.66
N GLN A 261 7.15 2.68 0.48
CA GLN A 261 7.83 1.76 1.39
C GLN A 261 8.15 0.42 0.71
N LEU A 262 7.19 -0.15 -0.02
CA LEU A 262 7.37 -1.43 -0.69
C LEU A 262 8.44 -1.34 -1.79
N ALA A 263 8.33 -0.35 -2.66
CA ALA A 263 9.30 -0.11 -3.74
C ALA A 263 10.70 0.07 -3.16
N GLN A 264 10.85 0.95 -2.16
CA GLN A 264 12.16 1.23 -1.59
C GLN A 264 12.75 0.04 -0.82
N SER A 265 11.91 -0.78 -0.20
CA SER A 265 12.34 -2.00 0.47
C SER A 265 12.84 -3.06 -0.52
N PHE A 266 12.19 -3.15 -1.68
CA PHE A 266 12.53 -4.07 -2.76
C PHE A 266 13.79 -3.63 -3.52
N PHE A 267 13.81 -2.41 -4.07
CA PHE A 267 14.92 -1.85 -4.84
C PHE A 267 16.12 -1.48 -3.97
N GLY A 268 15.90 -1.21 -2.68
CA GLY A 268 16.96 -1.01 -1.69
C GLY A 268 17.55 0.40 -1.68
N ASP A 269 16.76 1.40 -2.05
CA ASP A 269 17.11 2.82 -2.15
C ASP A 269 16.53 3.70 -1.02
N ALA A 270 15.82 3.11 -0.05
CA ALA A 270 15.44 3.80 1.20
C ALA A 270 16.61 3.98 2.19
N PRO A 271 16.52 4.96 3.11
CA PRO A 271 17.22 4.91 4.40
C PRO A 271 17.00 3.58 5.14
N ASN A 272 17.97 3.15 5.94
CA ASN A 272 17.93 1.83 6.59
C ASN A 272 16.72 1.67 7.52
N GLU A 273 16.35 2.76 8.18
CA GLU A 273 15.29 2.89 9.17
C GLU A 273 13.91 2.56 8.58
N ARG A 274 13.70 2.90 7.29
CA ARG A 274 12.47 2.68 6.52
C ARG A 274 12.46 1.33 5.79
N MET A 275 13.62 0.69 5.67
CA MET A 275 13.79 -0.47 4.81
C MET A 275 13.27 -1.74 5.47
N ALA A 276 12.38 -2.45 4.79
CA ALA A 276 12.00 -3.81 5.13
C ALA A 276 12.80 -4.83 4.31
N LYS A 277 12.91 -6.06 4.80
CA LYS A 277 13.46 -7.19 4.04
C LYS A 277 12.55 -8.41 4.11
N ARG A 278 12.48 -9.15 3.01
CA ARG A 278 11.74 -10.41 2.94
C ARG A 278 12.53 -11.53 3.61
N CYS A 279 11.88 -12.29 4.49
CA CYS A 279 12.47 -13.49 5.05
C CYS A 279 12.41 -14.64 4.04
N VAL A 280 13.56 -15.18 3.64
CA VAL A 280 13.62 -16.31 2.70
C VAL A 280 12.92 -17.57 3.22
N ARG A 281 12.81 -17.72 4.54
CA ARG A 281 12.24 -18.93 5.14
C ARG A 281 10.72 -18.89 5.29
N CYS A 282 10.14 -17.76 5.69
CA CYS A 282 8.70 -17.66 5.96
C CYS A 282 7.96 -16.75 4.98
N GLY A 283 8.65 -16.12 4.03
CA GLY A 283 8.05 -15.23 3.03
C GLY A 283 7.63 -13.86 3.55
N GLN A 284 7.38 -13.74 4.85
CA GLN A 284 7.01 -12.49 5.54
C GLN A 284 8.13 -11.46 5.53
N TRP A 285 7.75 -10.18 5.52
CA TRP A 285 8.66 -9.05 5.64
C TRP A 285 8.83 -8.58 7.08
N GLY A 286 9.98 -7.99 7.37
CA GLY A 286 10.24 -7.34 8.66
C GLY A 286 11.21 -6.18 8.50
N LYS A 287 11.26 -5.31 9.51
CA LYS A 287 12.24 -4.21 9.57
C LYS A 287 13.67 -4.74 9.43
N LYS A 288 14.46 -4.13 8.54
CA LYS A 288 15.81 -4.60 8.18
C LYS A 288 16.71 -4.82 9.40
N ASP A 289 16.71 -3.89 10.36
CA ASP A 289 17.56 -3.95 11.55
C ASP A 289 17.18 -5.10 12.50
N ASP A 290 15.94 -5.57 12.42
CA ASP A 290 15.44 -6.71 13.19
C ASP A 290 15.67 -8.06 12.50
N MET A 291 16.22 -8.04 11.28
CA MET A 291 16.48 -9.24 10.51
C MET A 291 17.95 -9.64 10.52
N ARG A 292 18.19 -10.95 10.41
CA ARG A 292 19.53 -11.52 10.31
C ARG A 292 19.89 -11.73 8.84
N LYS A 293 20.93 -11.04 8.37
CA LYS A 293 21.54 -11.29 7.06
C LYS A 293 22.50 -12.49 7.13
N ARG A 294 22.30 -13.48 6.26
CA ARG A 294 23.18 -14.66 6.21
C ARG A 294 24.51 -14.32 5.54
N ARG A 295 25.62 -14.68 6.18
CA ARG A 295 26.99 -14.33 5.71
C ARG A 295 27.67 -15.39 4.83
N LYS A 296 27.24 -16.66 4.87
CA LYS A 296 27.89 -17.80 4.17
C LYS A 296 26.87 -18.82 3.64
N GLY A 297 27.23 -19.54 2.56
CA GLY A 297 26.46 -20.63 1.95
C GLY A 297 25.44 -20.21 0.88
N GLU A 298 24.61 -21.15 0.43
CA GLU A 298 23.65 -21.05 -0.70
C GLU A 298 22.70 -19.84 -0.66
N TYR A 299 22.43 -19.26 0.52
CA TYR A 299 21.59 -18.05 0.66
C TYR A 299 22.37 -16.87 1.25
N ARG A 300 23.67 -16.75 0.93
CA ARG A 300 24.50 -15.61 1.34
C ARG A 300 23.85 -14.30 0.87
N GLY A 301 23.86 -13.30 1.74
CA GLY A 301 23.29 -11.98 1.47
C GLY A 301 21.79 -11.86 1.72
N LYS A 302 21.07 -12.97 1.90
CA LYS A 302 19.63 -12.98 2.13
C LYS A 302 19.27 -12.81 3.62
N TYR A 303 18.04 -12.35 3.88
CA TYR A 303 17.55 -12.00 5.21
C TYR A 303 16.60 -13.05 5.80
N TYR A 304 16.61 -13.11 7.13
CA TYR A 304 15.77 -14.02 7.92
C TYR A 304 15.26 -13.32 9.17
N HIS A 305 14.02 -13.58 9.57
CA HIS A 305 13.60 -13.30 10.94
C HIS A 305 14.51 -14.04 11.93
N LYS A 306 14.80 -13.44 13.10
CA LYS A 306 15.69 -14.03 14.13
C LYS A 306 15.29 -15.48 14.46
N ARG A 307 14.00 -15.72 14.74
CA ARG A 307 13.44 -17.07 15.00
C ARG A 307 13.58 -18.05 13.82
N CYS A 308 13.38 -17.55 12.59
CA CYS A 308 13.53 -18.34 11.36
C CYS A 308 14.99 -18.76 11.13
N TYR A 309 15.93 -17.87 11.43
CA TYR A 309 17.36 -18.11 11.31
C TYR A 309 17.86 -19.14 12.31
N GLU A 310 17.43 -19.04 13.57
CA GLU A 310 17.76 -20.02 14.62
C GLU A 310 17.21 -21.40 14.30
N SER A 311 15.96 -21.47 13.87
CA SER A 311 15.35 -22.72 13.43
C SER A 311 16.10 -23.33 12.25
N PHE A 312 16.71 -22.52 11.38
CA PHE A 312 17.48 -22.98 10.22
C PHE A 312 18.85 -23.51 10.67
N LYS A 313 19.50 -22.84 11.62
CA LYS A 313 20.73 -23.34 12.26
C LYS A 313 20.51 -24.67 12.96
N LYS A 314 19.46 -24.79 13.78
CA LYS A 314 19.11 -26.05 14.48
C LYS A 314 18.87 -27.19 13.49
N GLN A 315 18.20 -26.90 12.37
CA GLN A 315 18.00 -27.88 11.31
C GLN A 315 19.32 -28.33 10.68
N ASN A 316 20.17 -27.40 10.25
CA ASN A 316 21.46 -27.76 9.65
C ASN A 316 22.38 -28.53 10.63
N GLN A 317 22.32 -28.22 11.93
CA GLN A 317 23.04 -28.98 12.94
C GLN A 317 22.53 -30.42 13.06
N ARG A 318 21.21 -30.62 13.01
CA ARG A 318 20.60 -31.97 12.98
C ARG A 318 20.96 -32.72 11.70
N GLU A 319 20.97 -32.04 10.55
CA GLU A 319 21.36 -32.63 9.27
C GLU A 319 22.83 -33.09 9.31
N ARG A 320 23.76 -32.24 9.75
CA ARG A 320 25.17 -32.60 9.93
C ARG A 320 25.39 -33.75 10.92
N LYS A 321 24.64 -33.75 12.04
CA LYS A 321 24.71 -34.83 13.03
C LYS A 321 24.20 -36.14 12.44
N ALA A 322 23.11 -36.12 11.67
CA ALA A 322 22.60 -37.29 10.98
C ALA A 322 23.59 -37.81 9.92
N GLU A 323 24.24 -36.92 9.16
CA GLU A 323 25.31 -37.29 8.23
C GLU A 323 26.50 -37.95 8.94
N GLN A 324 26.95 -37.40 10.07
CA GLN A 324 28.02 -37.99 10.89
C GLN A 324 27.62 -39.35 11.50
N GLU A 325 26.35 -39.54 11.83
CA GLU A 325 25.80 -40.77 12.40
C GLU A 325 25.33 -41.78 11.33
N GLY A 326 25.51 -41.49 10.03
CA GLY A 326 25.07 -42.34 8.93
C GLY A 326 23.55 -42.52 8.83
N ARG A 327 22.75 -41.62 9.41
CA ARG A 327 21.29 -41.69 9.45
C ARG A 327 20.68 -41.07 8.18
N PRO A 328 19.62 -41.66 7.61
CA PRO A 328 19.00 -41.12 6.41
C PRO A 328 18.33 -39.77 6.66
N LEU A 329 18.65 -38.79 5.81
CA LEU A 329 17.99 -37.48 5.80
C LEU A 329 16.66 -37.56 5.05
N LYS A 330 15.56 -37.08 5.66
CA LYS A 330 14.29 -36.88 4.95
C LYS A 330 14.47 -35.78 3.88
N LYS A 331 14.08 -36.05 2.62
CA LYS A 331 14.13 -35.08 1.52
C LYS A 331 13.40 -33.78 1.87
N ARG A 332 14.00 -32.64 1.53
CA ARG A 332 13.40 -31.31 1.66
C ARG A 332 12.14 -31.23 0.79
N ARG A 333 10.96 -31.02 1.40
CA ARG A 333 9.82 -30.45 0.67
C ARG A 333 10.12 -28.97 0.42
N ARG A 334 10.15 -28.52 -0.84
CA ARG A 334 10.05 -27.09 -1.16
C ARG A 334 8.75 -26.60 -0.52
N LYS A 335 8.83 -25.64 0.39
CA LYS A 335 7.62 -24.98 0.86
C LYS A 335 7.15 -24.07 -0.27
N GLN A 336 6.11 -24.48 -0.99
CA GLN A 336 5.24 -23.52 -1.65
C GLN A 336 4.62 -22.67 -0.55
N PHE A 337 4.82 -21.36 -0.63
CA PHE A 337 4.23 -20.44 0.34
C PHE A 337 2.84 -20.10 -0.17
N LEU A 338 1.83 -20.57 0.56
CA LEU A 338 0.46 -20.11 0.43
C LEU A 338 0.44 -18.65 0.91
N ILE A 339 0.49 -17.71 -0.04
CA ILE A 339 -0.41 -16.57 0.08
C ILE A 339 -1.76 -17.23 -0.22
N ASP A 340 -2.60 -17.39 0.79
CA ASP A 340 -3.93 -17.93 0.55
C ASP A 340 -4.60 -17.02 -0.49
N SER A 341 -4.79 -17.58 -1.68
CA SER A 341 -5.61 -17.00 -2.73
C SER A 341 -7.05 -17.03 -2.24
N PHE A 342 -7.61 -15.86 -1.97
CA PHE A 342 -9.05 -15.66 -1.81
C PHE A 342 -9.55 -14.82 -2.97
#